data_AF-A0A0K8Q0M0-F1
#
_entry.id   AF-A0A0K8Q0M0-F1
#
_cell.length_a   1.000
_cell.length_b   1.000
_cell.length_c   1.000
_cell.angle_alpha   90.00
_cell.angle_beta   90.00
_cell.angle_gamma   90.00
#
_symmetry.space_group_name_H-M   'P 1'
#
loop_
_entity.id
_entity.type
_entity.pdbx_description
1 polymer ?
#
loop_
_entity_poly.entity_id
_entity_poly.type
_entity_poly.pdbx_seq_one_letter_code
_entity_poly.pdbx_strand_id
1 'polypeptide(L)'
;MSSHAWFNADDKMHSHPKSRAAGLEAIGLWTLAGTYCTDYLTDGAVPFWFVESWPRGKQLAAKLIKAGFWAADGEDYQFLSWDEYQRTKEQVLAAKEKAAERKAKFLKERDKD
;
A
#
# COMPACT_ATOMS: atom_id res chain seq x y z
N MET A 1 -17.37 3.77 10.30
CA MET A 1 -16.32 2.86 9.78
C MET A 1 -14.99 3.61 9.81
N SER A 2 -14.01 3.09 10.52
CA SER A 2 -12.69 3.71 10.70
C SER A 2 -12.03 3.98 9.35
N SER A 3 -11.54 5.20 9.10
CA SER A 3 -11.09 5.69 7.79
C SER A 3 -9.70 5.19 7.36
N HIS A 4 -9.42 3.91 7.56
CA HIS A 4 -8.15 3.34 7.10
C HIS A 4 -8.27 3.02 5.62
N ALA A 5 -7.25 3.38 4.84
CA ALA A 5 -7.19 3.01 3.45
C ALA A 5 -6.89 1.50 3.34
N TRP A 6 -7.44 0.87 2.32
CA TRP A 6 -7.18 -0.53 2.02
C TRP A 6 -6.09 -0.62 0.98
N PHE A 7 -5.17 -1.55 1.16
CA PHE A 7 -4.25 -1.96 0.11
C PHE A 7 -5.00 -2.88 -0.85
N ASN A 8 -5.04 -2.52 -2.14
CA ASN A 8 -5.75 -3.27 -3.16
C ASN A 8 -4.87 -4.39 -3.72
N ALA A 9 -5.28 -5.64 -3.53
CA ALA A 9 -4.78 -6.78 -4.28
C ALA A 9 -5.85 -7.22 -5.29
N ASP A 10 -5.50 -7.24 -6.57
CA ASP A 10 -6.42 -7.59 -7.67
C ASP A 10 -6.94 -9.04 -7.54
N ASP A 11 -8.20 -9.26 -7.93
CA ASP A 11 -8.87 -10.57 -7.79
C ASP A 11 -8.32 -11.65 -8.73
N LYS A 12 -7.46 -11.30 -9.71
CA LYS A 12 -6.73 -12.24 -10.56
C LYS A 12 -5.31 -12.51 -10.09
N MET A 13 -4.84 -11.82 -9.03
CA MET A 13 -3.45 -11.91 -8.56
C MET A 13 -3.04 -13.35 -8.19
N HIS A 14 -3.99 -14.18 -7.74
CA HIS A 14 -3.77 -15.60 -7.41
C HIS A 14 -3.30 -16.45 -8.63
N SER A 15 -3.56 -15.98 -9.85
CA SER A 15 -3.21 -16.69 -11.09
C SER A 15 -2.18 -15.96 -11.96
N HIS A 16 -1.81 -14.72 -11.58
CA HIS A 16 -0.94 -13.88 -12.39
C HIS A 16 0.49 -14.45 -12.52
N PRO A 17 1.10 -14.43 -13.73
CA PRO A 17 2.44 -14.98 -13.94
C PRO A 17 3.53 -14.38 -13.04
N LYS A 18 3.48 -13.07 -12.78
CA LYS A 18 4.42 -12.41 -11.86
C LYS A 18 4.31 -12.98 -10.44
N SER A 19 3.10 -13.25 -9.96
CA SER A 19 2.87 -13.83 -8.62
C SER A 19 3.50 -15.21 -8.49
N ARG A 20 3.35 -16.05 -9.54
CA ARG A 20 4.03 -17.36 -9.60
C ARG A 20 5.54 -17.23 -9.66
N ALA A 21 6.06 -16.27 -10.43
CA ALA A 21 7.50 -16.03 -10.56
C ALA A 21 8.14 -15.52 -9.26
N ALA A 22 7.45 -14.66 -8.51
CA ALA A 22 7.90 -14.20 -7.19
C ALA A 22 7.85 -15.31 -6.12
N GLY A 23 6.82 -16.16 -6.18
CA GLY A 23 6.57 -17.23 -5.22
C GLY A 23 5.82 -16.76 -3.96
N LEU A 24 5.13 -17.71 -3.30
CA LEU A 24 4.17 -17.40 -2.23
C LEU A 24 4.75 -16.60 -1.07
N GLU A 25 5.97 -16.93 -0.60
CA GLU A 25 6.62 -16.20 0.49
C GLU A 25 6.89 -14.73 0.12
N ALA A 26 7.33 -14.47 -1.11
CA ALA A 26 7.59 -13.12 -1.58
C ALA A 26 6.29 -12.32 -1.72
N ILE A 27 5.21 -12.98 -2.16
CA ILE A 27 3.88 -12.37 -2.20
C ILE A 27 3.36 -12.06 -0.80
N GLY A 28 3.64 -12.89 0.19
CA GLY A 28 3.36 -12.58 1.59
C GLY A 28 4.05 -11.28 2.06
N LEU A 29 5.34 -11.12 1.75
CA LEU A 29 6.08 -9.88 2.03
C LEU A 29 5.47 -8.68 1.28
N TRP A 30 5.15 -8.85 0.00
CA TRP A 30 4.51 -7.82 -0.83
C TRP A 30 3.18 -7.36 -0.21
N THR A 31 2.33 -8.28 0.26
CA THR A 31 1.06 -7.91 0.89
C THR A 31 1.28 -7.11 2.18
N LEU A 32 2.16 -7.56 3.07
CA LEU A 32 2.44 -6.87 4.33
C LEU A 32 3.03 -5.46 4.08
N ALA A 33 4.00 -5.36 3.18
CA ALA A 33 4.57 -4.07 2.78
C ALA A 33 3.53 -3.15 2.14
N GLY A 34 2.61 -3.67 1.33
CA GLY A 34 1.53 -2.88 0.73
C GLY A 34 0.58 -2.29 1.78
N THR A 35 0.25 -3.07 2.81
CA THR A 35 -0.53 -2.57 3.95
C THR A 35 0.22 -1.52 4.76
N TYR A 36 1.54 -1.69 4.96
CA TYR A 36 2.40 -0.68 5.58
C TYR A 36 2.37 0.64 4.79
N CYS A 37 2.60 0.59 3.48
CA CYS A 37 2.62 1.79 2.64
C CYS A 37 1.28 2.53 2.64
N THR A 38 0.18 1.78 2.76
CA THR A 38 -1.18 2.32 2.81
C THR A 38 -1.50 2.97 4.16
N ASP A 39 -1.01 2.41 5.27
CA ASP A 39 -1.19 2.97 6.62
C ASP A 39 -0.36 4.24 6.82
N TYR A 40 0.92 4.16 6.46
CA TYR A 40 1.87 5.26 6.63
C TYR A 40 1.85 6.27 5.48
N LEU A 41 1.04 6.04 4.45
CA LEU A 41 0.89 6.90 3.27
C LEU A 41 2.25 7.24 2.65
N THR A 42 3.02 6.19 2.32
CA THR A 42 4.37 6.31 1.76
C THR A 42 4.41 6.24 0.24
N ASP A 43 3.25 6.20 -0.41
CA ASP A 43 3.13 6.11 -1.87
C ASP A 43 3.94 4.96 -2.49
N GLY A 44 3.98 3.83 -1.79
CA GLY A 44 4.64 2.62 -2.24
C GLY A 44 6.11 2.51 -1.82
N ALA A 45 6.65 3.46 -1.07
CA ALA A 45 8.01 3.35 -0.52
C ALA A 45 8.03 2.41 0.71
N VAL A 46 8.86 1.38 0.64
CA VAL A 46 9.06 0.36 1.68
C VAL A 46 10.49 0.47 2.20
N PRO A 47 10.70 0.78 3.49
CA PRO A 47 12.03 0.98 3.99
C PRO A 47 12.80 -0.33 4.18
N PHE A 48 14.13 -0.28 4.03
CA PHE A 48 14.98 -1.48 4.18
C PHE A 48 14.81 -2.18 5.53
N TRP A 49 14.73 -1.43 6.63
CA TRP A 49 14.56 -2.03 7.96
C TRP A 49 13.27 -2.87 8.04
N PHE A 50 12.19 -2.45 7.35
CA PHE A 50 10.93 -3.18 7.35
C PHE A 50 11.13 -4.53 6.67
N VAL A 51 11.76 -4.54 5.49
CA VAL A 51 12.08 -5.77 4.77
C VAL A 51 13.03 -6.65 5.57
N GLU A 52 14.11 -6.10 6.11
CA GLU A 52 15.13 -6.82 6.87
C GLU A 52 14.63 -7.42 8.19
N SER A 53 13.55 -6.87 8.75
CA SER A 53 12.90 -7.42 9.95
C SER A 53 12.24 -8.79 9.72
N TRP A 54 11.99 -9.18 8.47
CA TRP A 54 11.37 -10.46 8.12
C TRP A 54 12.41 -11.54 7.81
N PRO A 55 12.13 -12.81 8.15
CA PRO A 55 12.98 -13.93 7.75
C PRO A 55 13.17 -13.96 6.23
N ARG A 56 14.44 -13.94 5.80
CA ARG A 56 14.85 -13.91 4.38
C ARG A 56 14.37 -12.66 3.60
N GLY A 57 14.07 -11.56 4.28
CA GLY A 57 13.52 -10.34 3.68
C GLY A 57 14.27 -9.87 2.43
N LYS A 58 15.59 -9.75 2.51
CA LYS A 58 16.44 -9.36 1.35
C LYS A 58 16.27 -10.29 0.15
N GLN A 59 16.25 -11.61 0.38
CA GLN A 59 16.05 -12.58 -0.69
C GLN A 59 14.63 -12.49 -1.28
N LEU A 60 13.61 -12.26 -0.45
CA LEU A 60 12.23 -12.09 -0.91
C LEU A 60 12.06 -10.79 -1.71
N ALA A 61 12.64 -9.68 -1.26
CA ALA A 61 12.64 -8.42 -2.00
C ALA A 61 13.33 -8.57 -3.37
N ALA A 62 14.46 -9.28 -3.44
CA ALA A 62 15.11 -9.58 -4.72
C ALA A 62 14.19 -10.37 -5.69
N LYS A 63 13.37 -11.30 -5.17
CA LYS A 63 12.37 -12.00 -5.99
C LYS A 63 11.27 -11.06 -6.50
N LEU A 64 10.80 -10.13 -5.67
CA LEU A 64 9.79 -9.13 -6.05
C LEU A 64 10.32 -8.16 -7.11
N ILE A 65 11.58 -7.73 -6.98
CA ILE A 65 12.26 -6.90 -7.99
C ILE A 65 12.37 -7.66 -9.31
N LYS A 66 12.89 -8.90 -9.26
CA LYS A 66 13.04 -9.74 -10.46
C LYS A 66 11.70 -10.02 -11.15
N ALA A 67 10.63 -10.19 -10.38
CA ALA A 67 9.27 -10.40 -10.91
C ALA A 67 8.60 -9.10 -11.40
N GLY A 68 9.22 -7.93 -11.19
CA GLY A 68 8.68 -6.64 -11.59
C GLY A 68 7.47 -6.22 -10.77
N PHE A 69 7.47 -6.53 -9.47
CA PHE A 69 6.57 -5.92 -8.49
C PHE A 69 7.20 -4.68 -7.84
N TRP A 70 8.52 -4.73 -7.59
CA TRP A 70 9.26 -3.65 -6.95
C TRP A 70 10.42 -3.15 -7.83
N ALA A 71 10.88 -1.93 -7.54
CA ALA A 71 12.20 -1.44 -7.91
C ALA A 71 13.07 -1.29 -6.65
N ALA A 72 14.39 -1.37 -6.83
CA ALA A 72 15.32 -0.85 -5.83
C ALA A 72 15.45 0.66 -6.05
N ASP A 73 15.34 1.45 -4.99
CA ASP A 73 15.40 2.91 -5.06
C ASP A 73 16.30 3.46 -3.94
N GLY A 74 17.60 3.54 -4.22
CA GLY A 74 18.59 4.03 -3.27
C GLY A 74 18.63 3.21 -1.97
N GLU A 75 18.12 3.81 -0.89
CA GLU A 75 18.07 3.23 0.46
C GLU A 75 16.74 2.55 0.80
N ASP A 76 15.79 2.48 -0.15
CA ASP A 76 14.47 1.88 0.03
C ASP A 76 14.09 0.97 -1.16
N TYR A 77 12.94 0.30 -1.03
CA TYR A 77 12.27 -0.39 -2.13
C TYR A 77 11.00 0.36 -2.53
N GLN A 78 10.66 0.33 -3.81
CA GLN A 78 9.50 1.04 -4.33
C GLN A 78 8.54 0.08 -5.02
N PHE A 79 7.24 0.14 -4.69
CA PHE A 79 6.21 -0.52 -5.48
C PHE A 79 6.11 0.07 -6.89
N LEU A 80 6.14 -0.80 -7.90
CA LEU A 80 5.86 -0.40 -9.28
C LEU A 80 4.35 -0.21 -9.48
N SER A 81 3.97 0.80 -10.26
CA SER A 81 2.57 1.17 -10.57
C SER A 81 1.71 1.45 -9.34
N TRP A 82 2.27 2.05 -8.28
CA TRP A 82 1.48 2.36 -7.07
C TRP A 82 0.29 3.28 -7.37
N ASP A 83 0.53 4.37 -8.08
CA ASP A 83 -0.45 5.40 -8.44
C ASP A 83 -1.54 4.90 -9.41
N GLU A 84 -1.28 3.83 -10.15
CA GLU A 84 -2.25 3.18 -11.03
C GLU A 84 -3.32 2.39 -10.27
N TYR A 85 -2.92 1.72 -9.18
CA TYR A 85 -3.77 0.72 -8.49
C TYR A 85 -4.15 1.10 -7.05
N GLN A 86 -3.36 1.98 -6.42
CA GLN A 86 -3.54 2.39 -5.04
C GLN A 86 -3.88 3.87 -4.96
N ARG A 87 -4.54 4.26 -3.87
CA ARG A 87 -4.72 5.68 -3.60
C ARG A 87 -3.42 6.30 -3.14
N THR A 88 -3.08 7.44 -3.71
CA THR A 88 -1.91 8.22 -3.25
C THR A 88 -2.21 8.88 -1.90
N LYS A 89 -1.14 9.26 -1.17
CA LYS A 89 -1.20 10.04 0.05
C LYS A 89 -2.09 11.26 -0.13
N GLU A 90 -1.91 12.00 -1.22
CA GLU A 90 -2.69 13.17 -1.56
C GLU A 90 -4.19 12.84 -1.66
N GLN A 91 -4.55 11.81 -2.42
CA GLN A 91 -5.93 11.37 -2.58
C GLN A 91 -6.55 10.92 -1.25
N VAL A 92 -5.79 10.23 -0.40
CA VAL A 92 -6.26 9.80 0.93
C VAL A 92 -6.49 11.01 1.84
N LEU A 93 -5.57 11.97 1.88
CA LEU A 93 -5.69 13.17 2.71
C LEU A 93 -6.87 14.04 2.24
N ALA A 94 -7.01 14.26 0.93
CA ALA A 94 -8.14 15.00 0.37
C ALA A 94 -9.49 14.32 0.67
N ALA A 95 -9.55 12.99 0.63
CA ALA A 95 -10.76 12.26 0.99
C ALA A 95 -11.09 12.39 2.49
N LYS A 96 -10.08 12.40 3.37
CA LYS A 96 -10.23 12.61 4.82
C LYS A 96 -10.74 14.03 5.12
N GLU A 97 -10.19 15.05 4.46
CA GLU A 97 -10.64 16.44 4.59
C GLU A 97 -12.10 16.59 4.18
N LYS A 98 -12.47 16.13 2.98
CA LYS A 98 -13.86 16.16 2.50
C LYS A 98 -14.82 15.41 3.44
N ALA A 99 -14.36 14.32 4.06
CA ALA A 99 -15.17 13.59 5.05
C ALA A 99 -15.36 14.39 6.35
N ALA A 100 -14.33 15.09 6.82
CA ALA A 100 -14.40 15.97 7.97
C ALA A 100 -15.35 17.16 7.72
N GLU A 101 -15.28 17.78 6.55
CA GLU A 101 -16.18 18.86 6.14
C GLU A 101 -17.65 18.42 6.12
N ARG A 102 -17.94 17.27 5.49
CA ARG A 102 -19.30 16.70 5.47
C ARG A 102 -19.83 16.47 6.88
N LYS A 103 -18.98 15.92 7.77
CA LYS A 103 -19.35 15.69 9.17
C LYS A 103 -19.62 17.01 9.90
N ALA A 104 -18.76 18.02 9.72
CA ALA A 104 -18.93 19.33 10.36
C ALA A 104 -20.22 20.03 9.89
N LYS A 105 -20.54 19.95 8.60
CA LYS A 105 -21.79 20.48 8.05
C LYS A 105 -23.02 19.78 8.65
N PHE A 106 -23.01 18.46 8.68
CA PHE A 106 -24.09 17.66 9.27
C PHE A 106 -24.33 17.99 10.75
N LEU A 107 -23.27 18.15 11.54
CA LEU A 107 -23.39 18.52 12.96
C LEU A 107 -24.00 19.93 13.13
N LYS A 108 -23.56 20.91 12.31
CA LYS A 108 -24.11 22.28 12.33
C LYS A 108 -25.59 22.34 11.93
N GLU A 109 -26.04 21.47 11.03
CA GLU A 109 -27.44 21.39 10.62
C GLU A 109 -28.29 20.75 11.71
N ARG A 110 -27.83 19.65 12.31
CA ARG A 110 -28.50 18.97 13.43
C ARG A 110 -28.68 19.87 14.65
N ASP A 111 -27.69 20.69 14.99
CA ASP A 111 -27.74 21.53 16.19
C ASP A 111 -28.58 22.83 15.99
N LYS A 112 -29.20 23.02 14.82
CA LYS A 112 -30.15 24.12 14.52
C LYS A 112 -31.63 23.72 14.68
N ASP A 113 -31.92 22.43 14.75
CA ASP A 113 -33.25 21.87 15.00
C ASP A 113 -33.43 21.55 16.50
#